data_AF-A0A7U9PZB6-F1
#
_entry.id   AF-A0A7U9PZB6-F1
#
_cell.length_a   1.000
_cell.length_b   1.000
_cell.length_c   1.000
_cell.angle_alpha   90.00
_cell.angle_beta   90.00
_cell.angle_gamma   90.00
#
_symmetry.space_group_name_H-M   'P 1'
#
loop_
_entity.id
_entity.type
_entity.pdbx_description
1 polymer ?
#
loop_
_entity_poly.entity_id
_entity_poly.type
_entity_poly.pdbx_seq_one_letter_code
_entity_poly.pdbx_strand_id
1 'polypeptide(L)'
;MPTCLAICGTTTAPHPSDDCIPEAQHRSAVLYEELVRPACQQLGLTFIRADRLREAGLPMNQLLHILTEADVVIADLSGSDTELSFRLGVRHALGRCTVHVTKGTDQPPGPDMTTPRIPFPSHPADTVAARQQLTSVLAEAMRGGSAPSLPMGPVPQLSTEPTVEDDEEAPGLFDLVVEAEAQLEAISGDMADVESAMTDLGEMMGLIGEDMARVSHPGASMSMKMVVVNRMAKAIDGPADDLEAAAKRFAERMGSSVVAFRAFLEWAGNTPRCEWPEGAEGVLEQVAMAPMEVQAAAGSFQEVTALINMFGASSRHLRRPARRITAALQAMLRSVSVLEELQGLAVALKDA
;
A
#
# COMPACT_ATOMS: atom_id res chain seq x y z
N MET A 1 -9.05 20.66 -18.71
CA MET A 1 -9.56 21.93 -18.16
C MET A 1 -9.35 21.89 -16.66
N PRO A 2 -8.96 22.99 -16.00
CA PRO A 2 -8.68 22.98 -14.57
C PRO A 2 -9.93 22.58 -13.77
N THR A 3 -9.74 21.74 -12.78
CA THR A 3 -10.76 21.12 -11.94
C THR A 3 -10.88 21.81 -10.59
N CYS A 4 -12.12 21.97 -10.11
CA CYS A 4 -12.41 22.53 -8.80
C CYS A 4 -13.28 21.55 -8.01
N LEU A 5 -12.71 20.93 -6.98
CA LEU A 5 -13.43 20.06 -6.07
C LEU A 5 -13.94 20.87 -4.89
N ALA A 6 -15.23 20.79 -4.58
CA ALA A 6 -15.78 21.33 -3.33
C ALA A 6 -16.24 20.24 -2.38
N ILE A 7 -15.96 20.45 -1.09
CA ILE A 7 -16.30 19.54 0.01
C ILE A 7 -17.00 20.32 1.11
N CYS A 8 -18.24 19.96 1.42
CA CYS A 8 -18.97 20.44 2.58
C CYS A 8 -18.64 19.55 3.80
N GLY A 9 -18.04 20.10 4.85
CA GLY A 9 -17.85 19.41 6.12
C GLY A 9 -19.19 19.18 6.81
N THR A 10 -19.80 18.02 6.57
CA THR A 10 -21.01 17.61 7.31
C THR A 10 -20.59 17.03 8.65
N THR A 11 -21.19 17.51 9.74
CA THR A 11 -21.07 16.96 11.08
C THR A 11 -21.49 15.48 11.06
N THR A 12 -20.53 14.56 11.01
CA THR A 12 -20.75 13.14 11.25
C THR A 12 -20.94 12.91 12.74
N ALA A 13 -22.08 13.32 13.29
CA ALA A 13 -22.53 12.83 14.58
C ALA A 13 -23.25 11.48 14.37
N PRO A 14 -22.98 10.44 15.18
CA PRO A 14 -23.59 9.11 15.04
C PRO A 14 -25.11 9.07 15.30
N HIS A 15 -25.72 10.20 15.66
CA HIS A 15 -27.17 10.39 15.76
C HIS A 15 -27.53 11.79 15.24
N PRO A 16 -28.07 11.95 14.02
CA PRO A 16 -28.62 13.23 13.60
C PRO A 16 -29.93 13.48 14.37
N SER A 17 -30.01 14.56 15.14
CA SER A 17 -31.29 15.11 15.56
C SER A 17 -32.01 15.69 14.34
N ASP A 18 -33.34 15.52 14.25
CA ASP A 18 -34.15 15.95 13.09
C ASP A 18 -33.94 17.43 12.73
N ASP A 19 -33.59 18.28 13.69
CA ASP A 19 -33.30 19.71 13.48
C ASP A 19 -31.97 20.00 12.74
N CYS A 20 -31.04 19.04 12.66
CA CYS A 20 -29.70 19.24 12.09
C CYS A 20 -29.63 18.97 10.58
N ILE A 21 -30.59 18.18 10.06
CA ILE A 21 -30.67 17.78 8.65
C ILE A 21 -30.99 18.97 7.71
N PRO A 22 -31.92 19.88 8.04
CA PRO A 22 -32.24 21.03 7.19
C PRO A 22 -31.10 22.04 7.08
N GLU A 23 -30.37 22.29 8.19
CA GLU A 23 -29.26 23.24 8.21
C GLU A 23 -28.06 22.75 7.39
N ALA A 24 -27.72 21.46 7.48
CA ALA A 24 -26.64 20.86 6.69
C ALA A 24 -26.96 20.82 5.18
N GLN A 25 -28.22 20.54 4.82
CA GLN A 25 -28.69 20.59 3.42
C GLN A 25 -28.69 22.02 2.88
N HIS A 26 -29.14 22.99 3.68
CA HIS A 26 -29.10 24.39 3.28
C HIS A 26 -27.66 24.89 3.10
N ARG A 27 -26.76 24.53 4.03
CA ARG A 27 -25.35 24.92 3.97
C ARG A 27 -24.62 24.37 2.75
N SER A 28 -24.81 23.09 2.45
CA SER A 28 -24.24 22.45 1.25
C SER A 28 -24.82 23.04 -0.04
N ALA A 29 -26.13 23.33 -0.08
CA ALA A 29 -26.75 24.01 -1.22
C ALA A 29 -26.13 25.39 -1.48
N VAL A 30 -25.98 26.21 -0.44
CA VAL A 30 -25.35 27.55 -0.56
C VAL A 30 -23.89 27.43 -1.00
N LEU A 31 -23.10 26.52 -0.39
CA LEU A 31 -21.71 26.30 -0.77
C LEU A 31 -21.57 25.92 -2.25
N TYR A 32 -22.29 24.88 -2.67
CA TYR A 32 -22.11 24.31 -4.01
C TYR A 32 -22.77 25.15 -5.10
N GLU A 33 -24.01 25.61 -4.88
CA GLU A 33 -24.84 26.21 -5.93
C GLU A 33 -24.73 27.74 -5.97
N GLU A 34 -24.54 28.41 -4.83
CA GLU A 34 -24.51 29.87 -4.78
C GLU A 34 -23.09 30.46 -4.79
N LEU A 35 -22.11 29.72 -4.24
CA LEU A 35 -20.71 30.14 -4.17
C LEU A 35 -19.83 29.47 -5.22
N VAL A 36 -19.66 28.14 -5.15
CA VAL A 36 -18.62 27.45 -5.94
C VAL A 36 -18.99 27.33 -7.41
N ARG A 37 -20.19 26.83 -7.75
CA ARG A 37 -20.60 26.64 -9.15
C ARG A 37 -20.51 27.93 -9.96
N PRO A 38 -21.04 29.08 -9.50
CA PRO A 38 -20.96 30.32 -10.28
C PRO A 38 -19.52 30.84 -10.41
N ALA A 39 -18.69 30.70 -9.37
CA ALA A 39 -17.27 31.09 -9.43
C ALA A 39 -16.49 30.21 -10.43
N CYS A 40 -16.75 28.90 -10.44
CA CYS A 40 -16.15 27.97 -11.41
C CYS A 40 -16.57 28.28 -12.84
N GLN A 41 -17.85 28.54 -13.08
CA GLN A 41 -18.37 28.90 -14.40
C GLN A 41 -17.73 30.19 -14.93
N GLN A 42 -17.56 31.19 -14.07
CA GLN A 42 -16.92 32.45 -14.45
C GLN A 42 -15.44 32.28 -14.83
N LEU A 43 -14.74 31.31 -14.23
CA LEU A 43 -13.32 31.05 -14.44
C LEU A 43 -13.04 29.90 -15.42
N GLY A 44 -14.07 29.24 -15.96
CA GLY A 44 -13.93 28.10 -16.85
C GLY A 44 -13.40 26.82 -16.18
N LEU A 45 -13.64 26.67 -14.87
CA LEU A 45 -13.24 25.49 -14.09
C LEU A 45 -14.30 24.38 -14.19
N THR A 46 -13.85 23.12 -14.28
CA THR A 46 -14.71 21.95 -14.17
C THR A 46 -15.07 21.73 -12.70
N PHE A 47 -16.32 22.00 -12.34
CA PHE A 47 -16.81 21.89 -10.97
C PHE A 47 -17.18 20.45 -10.59
N ILE A 48 -16.58 19.93 -9.52
CA ILE A 48 -16.81 18.60 -8.96
C ILE A 48 -17.35 18.75 -7.53
N ARG A 49 -18.47 18.06 -7.24
CA ARG A 49 -19.08 18.03 -5.91
C ARG A 49 -18.74 16.73 -5.18
N ALA A 50 -18.16 16.83 -3.99
CA ALA A 50 -17.78 15.64 -3.22
C ALA A 50 -18.96 14.83 -2.65
N ASP A 51 -20.11 15.46 -2.42
CA ASP A 51 -21.32 14.74 -1.96
C ASP A 51 -21.89 13.83 -3.06
N ARG A 52 -21.89 14.26 -4.32
CA ARG A 52 -22.29 13.44 -5.46
C ARG A 52 -21.38 12.25 -5.69
N LEU A 53 -20.07 12.41 -5.44
CA LEU A 53 -19.12 11.29 -5.49
C LEU A 53 -19.45 10.24 -4.43
N ARG A 54 -19.81 10.70 -3.22
CA ARG A 54 -20.21 9.83 -2.11
C ARG A 54 -21.53 9.11 -2.36
N GLU A 55 -22.54 9.82 -2.87
CA GLU A 55 -23.84 9.25 -3.26
C GLU A 55 -23.70 8.21 -4.38
N ALA A 56 -22.74 8.41 -5.28
CA ALA A 56 -22.41 7.46 -6.35
C ALA A 56 -21.61 6.24 -5.86
N GLY A 57 -21.34 6.12 -4.56
CA GLY A 57 -20.65 4.97 -3.97
C GLY A 57 -19.14 4.95 -4.22
N LEU A 58 -18.50 6.09 -4.53
CA LEU A 58 -17.04 6.10 -4.71
C LEU A 58 -16.35 5.67 -3.41
N PRO A 59 -15.46 4.65 -3.46
CA PRO A 59 -14.73 4.20 -2.30
C PRO A 59 -13.74 5.28 -1.80
N MET A 60 -13.45 5.23 -0.50
CA MET A 60 -12.76 6.32 0.22
C MET A 60 -11.35 6.64 -0.30
N ASN A 61 -10.64 5.64 -0.84
CA ASN A 61 -9.34 5.77 -1.48
C ASN A 61 -9.39 6.65 -2.75
N GLN A 62 -10.47 6.56 -3.53
CA GLN A 62 -10.64 7.40 -4.73
C GLN A 62 -10.94 8.86 -4.38
N LEU A 63 -11.61 9.13 -3.25
CA LEU A 63 -11.82 10.51 -2.79
C LEU A 63 -10.50 11.19 -2.42
N LEU A 64 -9.54 10.46 -1.84
CA LEU A 64 -8.21 10.99 -1.55
C LEU A 64 -7.47 11.34 -2.84
N HIS A 65 -7.50 10.46 -3.85
CA HIS A 65 -6.89 10.72 -5.15
C HIS A 65 -7.49 11.95 -5.85
N ILE A 66 -8.82 12.07 -5.90
CA ILE A 66 -9.48 13.26 -6.46
C ILE A 66 -9.10 14.53 -5.66
N LEU A 67 -8.95 14.40 -4.34
CA LEU A 67 -8.55 15.50 -3.47
C LEU A 67 -7.09 15.89 -3.67
N THR A 68 -6.17 14.99 -4.03
CA THR A 68 -4.76 15.34 -4.32
C THR A 68 -4.58 15.89 -5.72
N GLU A 69 -5.32 15.37 -6.71
CA GLU A 69 -5.18 15.72 -8.13
C GLU A 69 -5.96 16.96 -8.56
N ALA A 70 -7.06 17.32 -7.88
CA ALA A 70 -7.82 18.50 -8.24
C ALA A 70 -6.94 19.76 -8.25
N ASP A 71 -7.08 20.62 -9.25
CA ASP A 71 -6.26 21.83 -9.38
C ASP A 71 -6.52 22.80 -8.20
N VAL A 72 -7.79 22.90 -7.77
CA VAL A 72 -8.18 23.62 -6.57
C VAL A 72 -9.19 22.81 -5.75
N VAL A 73 -9.01 22.81 -4.43
CA VAL A 73 -9.98 22.27 -3.48
C VAL A 73 -10.58 23.40 -2.65
N ILE A 74 -11.90 23.45 -2.57
CA ILE A 74 -12.66 24.33 -1.68
C ILE A 74 -13.25 23.46 -0.57
N ALA A 75 -12.75 23.62 0.65
CA ALA A 75 -13.16 22.80 1.78
C ALA A 75 -13.86 23.65 2.85
N ASP A 76 -15.10 23.31 3.16
CA ASP A 76 -15.82 23.89 4.30
C ASP A 76 -15.43 23.19 5.60
N LEU A 77 -14.74 23.94 6.47
CA LEU A 77 -14.23 23.51 7.77
C LEU A 77 -15.11 23.98 8.93
N SER A 78 -16.34 24.40 8.66
CA SER A 78 -17.24 24.92 9.70
C SER A 78 -17.82 23.82 10.60
N GLY A 79 -17.53 22.55 10.31
CA GLY A 79 -17.82 21.38 11.15
C GLY A 79 -16.56 20.66 11.61
N SER A 80 -16.67 19.84 12.65
CA SER A 80 -15.56 19.04 13.19
C SER A 80 -15.44 17.70 12.45
N ASP A 81 -14.90 17.74 11.23
CA ASP A 81 -14.58 16.53 10.46
C ASP A 81 -13.07 16.25 10.52
N THR A 82 -12.69 15.35 11.44
CA THR A 82 -11.29 14.91 11.63
C THR A 82 -10.72 14.26 10.38
N GLU A 83 -11.56 13.56 9.61
CA GLU A 83 -11.16 12.83 8.42
C GLU A 83 -10.85 13.80 7.27
N LEU A 84 -11.70 14.82 7.07
CA LEU A 84 -11.44 15.91 6.14
C LEU A 84 -10.19 16.69 6.53
N SER A 85 -9.99 16.94 7.82
CA SER A 85 -8.81 17.64 8.33
C SER A 85 -7.51 16.89 8.02
N PHE A 86 -7.50 15.56 8.17
CA PHE A 86 -6.37 14.71 7.80
C PHE A 86 -6.07 14.79 6.30
N ARG A 87 -7.09 14.66 5.45
CA ARG A 87 -6.93 14.72 3.99
C ARG A 87 -6.39 16.06 3.50
N LEU A 88 -6.86 17.16 4.08
CA LEU A 88 -6.33 18.49 3.77
C LEU A 88 -4.88 18.66 4.25
N GLY A 89 -4.50 18.00 5.35
CA GLY A 89 -3.10 17.91 5.78
C GLY A 89 -2.20 17.28 4.72
N VAL A 90 -2.64 16.16 4.11
CA VAL A 90 -1.91 15.51 2.99
C VAL A 90 -1.81 16.46 1.79
N ARG A 91 -2.93 17.09 1.39
CA ARG A 91 -2.93 18.04 0.27
C ARG A 91 -2.02 19.26 0.50
N HIS A 92 -1.97 19.77 1.73
CA HIS A 92 -1.07 20.85 2.10
C HIS A 92 0.40 20.43 1.99
N ALA A 93 0.75 19.21 2.40
CA ALA A 93 2.10 18.68 2.25
C ALA A 93 2.53 18.60 0.77
N LEU A 94 1.58 18.41 -0.14
CA LEU A 94 1.80 18.43 -1.59
C LEU A 94 1.83 19.85 -2.19
N GLY A 95 1.67 20.91 -1.39
CA GLY A 95 1.70 22.30 -1.85
C GLY A 95 0.56 22.67 -2.81
N ARG A 96 -0.53 21.90 -2.84
CA ARG A 96 -1.64 22.10 -3.78
C ARG A 96 -2.62 23.16 -3.28
N CYS A 97 -3.18 23.93 -4.20
CA CYS A 97 -4.06 25.05 -3.88
C CYS A 97 -5.32 24.58 -3.14
N THR A 98 -5.54 25.13 -1.96
CA THR A 98 -6.68 24.80 -1.10
C THR A 98 -7.28 26.10 -0.56
N VAL A 99 -8.59 26.26 -0.66
CA VAL A 99 -9.33 27.39 -0.10
C VAL A 99 -10.21 26.86 1.03
N HIS A 100 -10.04 27.39 2.23
CA HIS A 100 -10.89 27.02 3.37
C HIS A 100 -12.09 27.95 3.44
N VAL A 101 -13.27 27.35 3.60
CA VAL A 101 -14.50 28.06 3.95
C VAL A 101 -14.74 27.85 5.44
N THR A 102 -14.85 28.93 6.21
CA THR A 102 -14.96 28.85 7.68
C THR A 102 -16.19 29.57 8.20
N LYS A 103 -16.63 29.22 9.42
CA LYS A 103 -17.65 29.98 10.12
C LYS A 103 -17.04 31.34 10.49
N GLY A 104 -17.78 32.43 10.27
CA GLY A 104 -17.25 33.79 10.42
C GLY A 104 -16.54 34.02 11.76
N THR A 105 -15.39 34.70 11.70
CA THR A 105 -14.50 35.08 12.82
C THR A 105 -13.75 33.97 13.57
N ASP A 106 -13.66 32.76 13.04
CA ASP A 106 -12.68 31.79 13.56
C ASP A 106 -11.25 32.22 13.23
N GLN A 107 -10.65 32.86 14.23
CA GLN A 107 -9.24 33.17 14.53
C GLN A 107 -8.28 33.40 13.34
N PRO A 108 -7.55 34.54 13.31
CA PRO A 108 -6.51 34.73 12.32
C PRO A 108 -5.43 33.64 12.50
N PRO A 109 -4.85 33.10 11.42
CA PRO A 109 -3.77 32.14 11.55
C PRO A 109 -2.57 32.76 12.27
N GLY A 110 -1.77 31.92 12.94
CA GLY A 110 -0.41 32.30 13.30
C GLY A 110 0.42 32.64 12.05
N PRO A 111 1.55 33.34 12.21
CA PRO A 111 2.28 34.05 11.14
C PRO A 111 2.81 33.22 9.95
N ASP A 112 2.66 31.89 9.95
CA ASP A 112 3.25 30.96 8.97
C ASP A 112 2.25 30.24 8.03
N MET A 113 0.94 30.52 8.11
CA MET A 113 -0.06 29.79 7.31
C MET A 113 -0.54 30.60 6.10
N THR A 114 -0.17 30.16 4.90
CA THR A 114 -0.44 30.81 3.60
C THR A 114 -1.73 30.37 2.91
N THR A 115 -2.55 29.51 3.53
CA THR A 115 -3.77 28.97 2.90
C THR A 115 -4.91 30.00 2.85
N PRO A 116 -5.47 30.33 1.66
CA PRO A 116 -6.59 31.27 1.54
C PRO A 116 -7.84 30.84 2.32
N ARG A 117 -8.48 31.79 3.00
CA ARG A 117 -9.72 31.57 3.77
C ARG A 117 -10.83 32.51 3.35
N ILE A 118 -12.07 31.99 3.34
CA ILE A 118 -13.27 32.74 2.97
C ILE A 118 -14.35 32.48 4.01
N PRO A 119 -14.98 33.52 4.57
CA PRO A 119 -16.08 33.33 5.51
C PRO A 119 -17.30 32.78 4.76
N PHE A 120 -17.95 31.79 5.35
CA PHE A 120 -19.25 31.33 4.88
C PHE A 120 -20.30 32.44 5.10
N PRO A 121 -21.18 32.73 4.12
CA PRO A 121 -22.17 33.79 4.24
C PRO A 121 -23.18 33.48 5.36
N SER A 122 -23.32 34.39 6.32
CA SER A 122 -24.28 34.26 7.42
C SER A 122 -25.67 34.77 7.03
N HIS A 123 -25.77 35.66 6.04
CA HIS A 123 -27.02 36.20 5.51
C HIS A 123 -27.01 36.15 3.96
N PRO A 124 -28.15 35.95 3.27
CA PRO A 124 -28.20 35.90 1.81
C PRO A 124 -27.61 37.12 1.08
N ALA A 125 -27.60 38.28 1.75
CA ALA A 125 -26.97 39.50 1.23
C ALA A 125 -25.43 39.38 1.12
N ASP A 126 -24.81 38.53 1.94
CA ASP A 126 -23.35 38.36 2.01
C ASP A 126 -22.85 37.35 0.97
N THR A 127 -23.73 36.53 0.39
CA THR A 127 -23.39 35.52 -0.63
C THR A 127 -22.68 36.14 -1.83
N VAL A 128 -23.10 37.34 -2.25
CA VAL A 128 -22.49 38.04 -3.40
C VAL A 128 -21.04 38.42 -3.08
N ALA A 129 -20.79 38.94 -1.88
CA ALA A 129 -19.45 39.33 -1.44
C ALA A 129 -18.54 38.09 -1.26
N ALA A 130 -19.04 37.04 -0.62
CA ALA A 130 -18.31 35.78 -0.44
C ALA A 130 -17.95 35.13 -1.79
N ARG A 131 -18.87 35.14 -2.76
CA ARG A 131 -18.61 34.65 -4.12
C ARG A 131 -17.57 35.50 -4.86
N GLN A 132 -17.63 36.82 -4.75
CA GLN A 132 -16.64 37.71 -5.36
C GLN A 132 -15.25 37.47 -4.78
N GLN A 133 -15.15 37.32 -3.45
CA GLN A 133 -13.89 36.97 -2.78
C GLN A 133 -13.36 35.61 -3.25
N LEU A 134 -14.23 34.58 -3.33
CA LEU A 134 -13.86 33.26 -3.84
C LEU A 134 -13.34 33.34 -5.27
N THR A 135 -14.06 34.04 -6.14
CA THR A 135 -13.67 34.20 -7.55
C THR A 135 -12.31 34.91 -7.66
N SER A 136 -12.05 35.92 -6.84
CA SER A 136 -10.75 36.61 -6.81
C SER A 136 -9.62 35.69 -6.38
N VAL A 137 -9.82 34.93 -5.28
CA VAL A 137 -8.82 33.98 -4.76
C VAL A 137 -8.52 32.89 -5.78
N LEU A 138 -9.55 32.32 -6.41
CA LEU A 138 -9.38 31.30 -7.46
C LEU A 138 -8.67 31.87 -8.69
N ALA A 139 -9.00 33.09 -9.11
CA ALA A 139 -8.34 33.74 -10.24
C ALA A 139 -6.87 34.09 -9.98
N GLU A 140 -6.49 34.34 -8.72
CA GLU A 140 -5.10 34.56 -8.31
C GLU A 140 -4.33 33.24 -8.24
N ALA A 141 -4.92 32.22 -7.62
CA ALA A 141 -4.37 30.86 -7.56
C ALA A 141 -4.10 30.26 -8.94
N MET A 142 -4.99 30.53 -9.92
CA MET A 142 -4.82 30.07 -11.30
C MET A 142 -3.78 30.87 -12.11
N ARG A 143 -3.44 32.09 -11.66
CA ARG A 143 -2.41 32.93 -12.31
C ARG A 143 -1.01 32.66 -11.76
N GLY A 144 -0.90 32.36 -10.47
CA GLY A 144 0.36 32.09 -9.80
C GLY A 144 0.71 30.60 -9.78
N GLY A 145 1.08 30.02 -10.93
CA GLY A 145 1.52 28.61 -11.07
C GLY A 145 2.79 28.22 -10.28
N SER A 146 2.98 28.72 -9.07
CA SER A 146 4.02 28.34 -8.13
C SER A 146 3.42 28.28 -6.73
N ALA A 147 3.50 27.10 -6.13
CA ALA A 147 3.17 26.86 -4.73
C ALA A 147 3.89 27.89 -3.82
N PRO A 148 3.25 28.38 -2.75
CA PRO A 148 3.95 29.13 -1.72
C PRO A 148 5.01 28.20 -1.11
N SER A 149 6.28 28.53 -1.30
CA SER A 149 7.40 27.81 -0.72
C SER A 149 7.39 27.98 0.80
N LEU A 150 7.02 26.92 1.52
CA LEU A 150 7.34 26.81 2.94
C LEU A 150 8.82 26.41 3.10
N PRO A 151 9.50 26.85 4.17
CA PRO A 151 10.87 26.46 4.44
C PRO A 151 10.92 24.95 4.73
N MET A 152 11.38 24.18 3.75
CA MET A 152 11.58 22.73 3.84
C MET A 152 12.69 22.41 4.86
N GLY A 153 12.31 21.88 6.02
CA GLY A 153 13.18 20.92 6.73
C GLY A 153 13.27 19.61 5.93
N PRO A 154 14.26 18.74 6.20
CA PRO A 154 14.47 17.52 5.42
C PRO A 154 13.25 16.60 5.55
N VAL A 155 12.44 16.55 4.50
CA VAL A 155 11.34 15.59 4.35
C VAL A 155 11.97 14.22 4.15
N PRO A 156 11.54 13.17 4.88
CA PRO A 156 11.89 11.80 4.51
C PRO A 156 11.41 11.58 3.08
N GLN A 157 12.32 11.22 2.17
CA GLN A 157 11.97 10.90 0.79
C GLN A 157 10.98 9.73 0.81
N LEU A 158 9.69 10.05 0.75
CA LEU A 158 8.68 9.10 0.32
C LEU A 158 8.90 8.96 -1.17
N SER A 159 9.25 7.75 -1.58
CA SER A 159 9.54 7.36 -2.94
C SER A 159 8.55 8.00 -3.90
N THR A 160 9.11 8.78 -4.82
CA THR A 160 8.49 9.34 -6.00
C THR A 160 7.47 8.36 -6.58
N GLU A 161 6.19 8.74 -6.64
CA GLU A 161 5.32 8.20 -7.68
C GLU A 161 6.00 8.52 -9.02
N PRO A 162 6.05 7.56 -9.97
CA PRO A 162 6.68 7.83 -11.23
C PRO A 162 5.88 8.96 -11.88
N THR A 163 6.57 10.03 -12.24
CA THR A 163 6.15 10.84 -13.36
C THR A 163 5.75 9.86 -14.46
N VAL A 164 4.50 9.92 -14.92
CA VAL A 164 4.12 9.39 -16.22
C VAL A 164 4.84 10.27 -17.25
N GLU A 165 6.15 10.07 -17.35
CA GLU A 165 6.76 10.09 -18.66
C GLU A 165 5.99 9.03 -19.43
N ASP A 166 5.48 9.43 -20.59
CA ASP A 166 4.88 8.54 -21.57
C ASP A 166 6.02 7.64 -22.09
N ASP A 167 6.50 6.74 -21.23
CA ASP A 167 7.32 5.61 -21.62
C ASP A 167 6.33 4.67 -22.33
N GLU A 168 6.13 4.89 -23.63
CA GLU A 168 5.40 3.96 -24.51
C GLU A 168 6.00 2.52 -24.44
N GLU A 169 7.17 2.35 -23.80
CA GLU A 169 7.87 1.08 -23.54
C GLU A 169 7.69 0.52 -22.11
N ALA A 170 7.07 1.23 -21.17
CA ALA A 170 6.80 0.68 -19.84
C ALA A 170 5.64 -0.33 -19.91
N PRO A 171 5.80 -1.55 -19.35
CA PRO A 171 4.77 -2.59 -19.44
C PRO A 171 3.47 -2.12 -18.76
N GLY A 172 2.35 -2.24 -19.47
CA GLY A 172 1.04 -1.93 -18.94
C GLY A 172 0.64 -2.92 -17.83
N LEU A 173 -0.42 -2.59 -17.08
CA LEU A 173 -0.93 -3.45 -16.00
C LEU A 173 -1.11 -4.91 -16.43
N PHE A 174 -1.65 -5.15 -17.61
CA PHE A 174 -1.88 -6.49 -18.13
C PHE A 174 -0.59 -7.17 -18.61
N ASP A 175 0.39 -6.41 -19.12
CA ASP A 175 1.71 -6.95 -19.45
C ASP A 175 2.43 -7.40 -18.17
N LEU A 176 2.25 -6.68 -17.06
CA LEU A 176 2.75 -7.09 -15.74
C LEU A 176 2.10 -8.37 -15.24
N VAL A 177 0.80 -8.59 -15.52
CA VAL A 177 0.09 -9.83 -15.15
C VAL A 177 0.56 -11.01 -16.01
N VAL A 178 0.70 -10.81 -17.32
CA VAL A 178 1.21 -11.85 -18.24
C VAL A 178 2.64 -12.24 -17.86
N GLU A 179 3.49 -11.26 -17.55
CA GLU A 179 4.85 -11.50 -17.06
C GLU A 179 4.82 -12.21 -15.69
N ALA A 180 3.91 -11.85 -14.79
CA ALA A 180 3.74 -12.52 -13.52
C ALA A 180 3.28 -13.99 -13.67
N GLU A 181 2.42 -14.31 -14.64
CA GLU A 181 2.04 -15.69 -14.95
C GLU A 181 3.24 -16.51 -15.44
N ALA A 182 4.05 -15.95 -16.34
CA ALA A 182 5.30 -16.58 -16.78
C ALA A 182 6.28 -16.77 -15.61
N GLN A 183 6.33 -15.81 -14.69
CA GLN A 183 7.12 -15.92 -13.47
C GLN A 183 6.60 -17.00 -12.53
N LEU A 184 5.28 -17.14 -12.34
CA LEU A 184 4.69 -18.22 -11.54
C LEU A 184 5.08 -19.61 -12.08
N GLU A 185 5.16 -19.78 -13.40
CA GLU A 185 5.63 -21.04 -14.00
C GLU A 185 7.09 -21.32 -13.60
N ALA A 186 7.95 -20.31 -13.62
CA ALA A 186 9.35 -20.42 -13.24
C ALA A 186 9.57 -20.60 -11.72
N ILE A 187 8.63 -20.19 -10.86
CA ILE A 187 8.67 -20.43 -9.40
C ILE A 187 8.70 -21.93 -9.09
N SER A 188 8.06 -22.76 -9.92
CA SER A 188 8.10 -24.22 -9.73
C SER A 188 9.52 -24.78 -9.81
N GLY A 189 10.37 -24.24 -10.69
CA GLY A 189 11.78 -24.60 -10.80
C GLY A 189 12.58 -24.17 -9.57
N ASP A 190 12.38 -22.94 -9.10
CA ASP A 190 13.04 -22.44 -7.88
C ASP A 190 12.62 -23.28 -6.64
N MET A 191 11.37 -23.76 -6.57
CA MET A 191 10.91 -24.65 -5.50
C MET A 191 11.53 -26.05 -5.59
N ALA A 192 11.71 -26.58 -6.81
CA ALA A 192 12.40 -27.86 -7.01
C ALA A 192 13.89 -27.78 -6.58
N ASP A 193 14.56 -26.65 -6.85
CA ASP A 193 15.91 -26.38 -6.37
C ASP A 193 15.98 -26.34 -4.84
N VAL A 194 15.00 -25.71 -4.20
CA VAL A 194 14.86 -25.70 -2.72
C VAL A 194 14.68 -27.11 -2.17
N GLU A 195 13.80 -27.91 -2.75
CA GLU A 195 13.54 -29.29 -2.33
C GLU A 195 14.80 -30.15 -2.46
N SER A 196 15.53 -30.01 -3.58
CA SER A 196 16.80 -30.68 -3.81
C SER A 196 17.82 -30.30 -2.72
N ALA A 197 18.01 -29.01 -2.45
CA ALA A 197 18.98 -28.56 -1.44
C ALA A 197 18.60 -28.99 -0.02
N MET A 198 17.30 -29.02 0.32
CA MET A 198 16.81 -29.55 1.59
C MET A 198 17.05 -31.06 1.71
N THR A 199 16.90 -31.80 0.62
CA THR A 199 17.17 -33.25 0.57
C THR A 199 18.65 -33.52 0.80
N ASP A 200 19.53 -32.81 0.10
CA ASP A 200 20.99 -32.90 0.29
C ASP A 200 21.41 -32.55 1.72
N LEU A 201 20.82 -31.51 2.32
CA LEU A 201 21.04 -31.17 3.73
C LEU A 201 20.62 -32.31 4.66
N GLY A 202 19.46 -32.94 4.40
CA GLY A 202 18.95 -34.07 5.16
C GLY A 202 19.87 -35.29 5.09
N GLU A 203 20.32 -35.66 3.89
CA GLU A 203 21.25 -36.77 3.66
C GLU A 203 22.59 -36.54 4.36
N MET A 204 23.18 -35.36 4.18
CA MET A 204 24.46 -35.02 4.81
C MET A 204 24.35 -34.97 6.34
N MET A 205 23.23 -34.48 6.88
CA MET A 205 22.97 -34.49 8.33
C MET A 205 22.80 -35.92 8.86
N GLY A 206 22.10 -36.79 8.13
CA GLY A 206 21.91 -38.20 8.48
C GLY A 206 23.24 -38.95 8.58
N LEU A 207 24.06 -38.88 7.53
CA LEU A 207 25.38 -39.52 7.48
C LEU A 207 26.29 -39.08 8.63
N ILE A 208 26.25 -37.80 8.99
CA ILE A 208 27.13 -37.24 10.01
C ILE A 208 26.56 -37.43 11.42
N GLY A 209 25.25 -37.56 11.55
CA GLY A 209 24.59 -38.01 12.78
C GLY A 209 25.05 -39.40 13.20
N GLU A 210 25.24 -40.32 12.25
CA GLU A 210 25.82 -41.64 12.52
C GLU A 210 27.27 -41.55 13.00
N ASP A 211 28.10 -40.74 12.35
CA ASP A 211 29.48 -40.49 12.76
C ASP A 211 29.52 -39.91 14.19
N MET A 212 28.61 -38.99 14.51
CA MET A 212 28.50 -38.38 15.84
C MET A 212 28.09 -39.40 16.91
N ALA A 213 27.16 -40.30 16.59
CA ALA A 213 26.75 -41.37 17.49
C ALA A 213 27.92 -42.31 17.82
N ARG A 214 28.75 -42.65 16.81
CA ARG A 214 29.93 -43.51 16.98
C ARG A 214 30.98 -42.89 17.91
N VAL A 215 31.14 -41.57 17.91
CA VAL A 215 32.10 -40.86 18.79
C VAL A 215 31.47 -40.37 20.11
N SER A 216 30.19 -40.66 20.35
CA SER A 216 29.46 -40.22 21.54
C SER A 216 29.30 -41.32 22.60
N HIS A 217 30.41 -42.00 22.92
CA HIS A 217 30.47 -43.00 23.99
C HIS A 217 31.07 -42.43 25.29
N PRO A 218 30.83 -43.07 26.45
CA PRO A 218 31.49 -42.72 27.71
C PRO A 218 33.02 -42.74 27.53
N GLY A 219 33.70 -41.66 27.95
CA GLY A 219 35.15 -41.50 27.80
C GLY A 219 35.64 -40.92 26.47
N ALA A 220 34.75 -40.63 25.51
CA ALA A 220 35.15 -39.96 24.27
C ALA A 220 35.64 -38.52 24.53
N SER A 221 36.78 -38.16 23.95
CA SER A 221 37.33 -36.80 24.08
C SER A 221 36.49 -35.79 23.29
N MET A 222 36.40 -34.57 23.83
CA MET A 222 35.70 -33.48 23.15
C MET A 222 36.36 -33.12 21.80
N SER A 223 37.66 -33.38 21.65
CA SER A 223 38.37 -33.20 20.39
C SER A 223 37.88 -34.13 19.28
N MET A 224 37.56 -35.40 19.58
CA MET A 224 37.01 -36.34 18.58
C MET A 224 35.63 -35.89 18.10
N LYS A 225 34.76 -35.45 19.03
CA LYS A 225 33.45 -34.89 18.68
C LYS A 225 33.58 -33.65 17.80
N MET A 226 34.53 -32.77 18.11
CA MET A 226 34.74 -31.55 17.34
C MET A 226 35.28 -31.80 15.93
N VAL A 227 36.03 -32.89 15.69
CA VAL A 227 36.42 -33.31 14.32
C VAL A 227 35.19 -33.66 13.49
N VAL A 228 34.25 -34.42 14.05
CA VAL A 228 32.98 -34.75 13.38
C VAL A 228 32.16 -33.49 13.12
N VAL A 229 32.05 -32.58 14.10
CA VAL A 229 31.35 -31.30 13.91
C VAL A 229 31.97 -30.44 12.80
N ASN A 230 33.30 -30.40 12.69
CA ASN A 230 33.95 -29.61 11.64
C ASN A 230 33.72 -30.22 10.25
N ARG A 231 33.73 -31.56 10.15
CA ARG A 231 33.36 -32.26 8.92
C ARG A 231 31.91 -31.97 8.55
N MET A 232 31.01 -31.98 9.54
CA MET A 232 29.61 -31.60 9.38
C MET A 232 29.45 -30.21 8.81
N ALA A 233 30.06 -29.22 9.45
CA ALA A 233 30.00 -27.84 9.02
C ALA A 233 30.45 -27.69 7.56
N LYS A 234 31.53 -28.38 7.16
CA LYS A 234 32.04 -28.34 5.78
C LYS A 234 31.10 -29.06 4.78
N ALA A 235 30.51 -30.17 5.19
CA ALA A 235 29.59 -30.97 4.37
C ALA A 235 28.29 -30.22 4.06
N ILE A 236 27.74 -29.51 5.04
CA ILE A 236 26.46 -28.81 4.88
C ILE A 236 26.62 -27.39 4.31
N ASP A 237 27.85 -26.85 4.21
CA ASP A 237 28.06 -25.46 3.77
C ASP A 237 27.64 -25.23 2.31
N GLY A 238 27.86 -26.21 1.43
CA GLY A 238 27.43 -26.18 0.02
C GLY A 238 25.90 -26.24 -0.09
N PRO A 239 25.24 -27.31 0.37
CA PRO A 239 23.78 -27.41 0.34
C PRO A 239 23.07 -26.25 1.05
N ALA A 240 23.65 -25.68 2.12
CA ALA A 240 23.11 -24.49 2.77
C ALA A 240 23.24 -23.21 1.92
N ASP A 241 24.29 -23.08 1.12
CA ASP A 241 24.48 -21.98 0.15
C ASP A 241 23.49 -22.12 -1.02
N ASP A 242 23.33 -23.35 -1.54
CA ASP A 242 22.38 -23.66 -2.60
C ASP A 242 20.94 -23.40 -2.17
N LEU A 243 20.57 -23.82 -0.95
CA LEU A 243 19.27 -23.54 -0.36
C LEU A 243 19.01 -22.02 -0.19
N GLU A 244 20.00 -21.27 0.30
CA GLU A 244 19.90 -19.81 0.44
C GLU A 244 19.71 -19.13 -0.93
N ALA A 245 20.47 -19.56 -1.94
CA ALA A 245 20.38 -19.01 -3.29
C ALA A 245 19.02 -19.31 -3.95
N ALA A 246 18.54 -20.56 -3.85
CA ALA A 246 17.25 -20.97 -4.40
C ALA A 246 16.09 -20.27 -3.70
N ALA A 247 16.09 -20.21 -2.37
CA ALA A 247 15.06 -19.51 -1.60
C ALA A 247 15.04 -18.00 -1.89
N LYS A 248 16.20 -17.39 -2.19
CA LYS A 248 16.27 -15.98 -2.58
C LYS A 248 15.66 -15.74 -3.96
N ARG A 249 15.98 -16.57 -4.96
CA ARG A 249 15.37 -16.49 -6.30
C ARG A 249 13.85 -16.67 -6.22
N PHE A 250 13.41 -17.68 -5.47
CA PHE A 250 12.00 -17.92 -5.16
C PHE A 250 11.33 -16.66 -4.58
N ALA A 251 11.92 -16.06 -3.54
CA ALA A 251 11.34 -14.89 -2.88
C ALA A 251 11.30 -13.63 -3.77
N GLU A 252 12.34 -13.39 -4.56
CA GLU A 252 12.39 -12.25 -5.51
C GLU A 252 11.33 -12.40 -6.61
N ARG A 253 11.22 -13.60 -7.18
CA ARG A 253 10.24 -13.90 -8.24
C ARG A 253 8.81 -13.85 -7.69
N MET A 254 8.58 -14.43 -6.51
CA MET A 254 7.30 -14.37 -5.81
C MET A 254 6.91 -12.92 -5.49
N GLY A 255 7.83 -12.11 -4.98
CA GLY A 255 7.58 -10.70 -4.67
C GLY A 255 7.16 -9.89 -5.90
N SER A 256 7.79 -10.13 -7.04
CA SER A 256 7.46 -9.47 -8.31
C SER A 256 6.06 -9.87 -8.80
N SER A 257 5.74 -11.17 -8.76
CA SER A 257 4.42 -11.69 -9.12
C SER A 257 3.32 -11.14 -8.22
N VAL A 258 3.57 -11.09 -6.90
CA VAL A 258 2.64 -10.53 -5.91
C VAL A 258 2.28 -9.07 -6.22
N VAL A 259 3.26 -8.24 -6.59
CA VAL A 259 3.02 -6.82 -6.91
C VAL A 259 2.09 -6.70 -8.12
N ALA A 260 2.34 -7.48 -9.17
CA ALA A 260 1.50 -7.49 -10.36
C ALA A 260 0.06 -7.96 -10.05
N PHE A 261 -0.10 -9.08 -9.34
CA PHE A 261 -1.42 -9.58 -8.97
C PHE A 261 -2.16 -8.63 -8.02
N ARG A 262 -1.47 -7.98 -7.08
CA ARG A 262 -2.08 -6.97 -6.21
C ARG A 262 -2.62 -5.81 -7.03
N ALA A 263 -1.81 -5.26 -7.93
CA ALA A 263 -2.23 -4.17 -8.81
C ALA A 263 -3.43 -4.57 -9.68
N PHE A 264 -3.44 -5.81 -10.18
CA PHE A 264 -4.57 -6.35 -10.94
C PHE A 264 -5.85 -6.46 -10.09
N LEU A 265 -5.77 -7.02 -8.87
CA LEU A 265 -6.92 -7.16 -7.99
C LEU A 265 -7.45 -5.80 -7.54
N GLU A 266 -6.57 -4.83 -7.27
CA GLU A 266 -6.96 -3.44 -6.97
C GLU A 266 -7.66 -2.79 -8.15
N TRP A 267 -7.13 -2.93 -9.37
CA TRP A 267 -7.79 -2.45 -10.58
C TRP A 267 -9.15 -3.13 -10.79
N ALA A 268 -9.22 -4.45 -10.65
CA ALA A 268 -10.44 -5.24 -10.81
C ALA A 268 -11.52 -4.81 -9.80
N GLY A 269 -11.14 -4.56 -8.54
CA GLY A 269 -12.06 -4.07 -7.51
C GLY A 269 -12.59 -2.66 -7.72
N ASN A 270 -11.91 -1.85 -8.53
CA ASN A 270 -12.31 -0.49 -8.86
C ASN A 270 -12.99 -0.37 -10.24
N THR A 271 -13.08 -1.46 -11.00
CA THR A 271 -13.58 -1.47 -12.38
C THR A 271 -14.87 -2.28 -12.48
N PRO A 272 -15.97 -1.75 -13.06
CA PRO A 272 -17.19 -2.50 -13.29
C PRO A 272 -16.92 -3.79 -14.09
N ARG A 273 -17.53 -4.92 -13.72
CA ARG A 273 -17.30 -6.22 -14.39
C ARG A 273 -17.57 -6.20 -15.90
N CYS A 274 -18.47 -5.34 -16.38
CA CYS A 274 -18.75 -5.20 -17.82
C CYS A 274 -17.61 -4.54 -18.61
N GLU A 275 -16.66 -3.91 -17.92
CA GLU A 275 -15.48 -3.25 -18.50
C GLU A 275 -14.22 -4.12 -18.39
N TRP A 276 -14.34 -5.35 -17.86
CA TRP A 276 -13.21 -6.25 -17.74
C TRP A 276 -12.80 -6.80 -19.12
N PRO A 277 -11.49 -6.89 -19.42
CA PRO A 277 -11.02 -7.51 -20.64
C PRO A 277 -11.24 -9.02 -20.61
N GLU A 278 -11.30 -9.62 -21.79
CA GLU A 278 -11.41 -11.06 -21.95
C GLU A 278 -10.26 -11.77 -21.21
N GLY A 279 -10.59 -12.75 -20.35
CA GLY A 279 -9.62 -13.51 -19.56
C GLY A 279 -9.36 -13.01 -18.14
N ALA A 280 -9.72 -11.76 -17.80
CA ALA A 280 -9.52 -11.21 -16.44
C ALA A 280 -10.25 -12.03 -15.35
N GLU A 281 -11.45 -12.53 -15.66
CA GLU A 281 -12.21 -13.40 -14.74
C GLU A 281 -11.52 -14.75 -14.52
N GLY A 282 -10.82 -15.28 -15.54
CA GLY A 282 -10.03 -16.50 -15.43
C GLY A 282 -8.82 -16.33 -14.52
N VAL A 283 -8.11 -15.21 -14.62
CA VAL A 283 -6.99 -14.86 -13.72
C VAL A 283 -7.48 -14.75 -12.28
N LEU A 284 -8.61 -14.07 -12.06
CA LEU A 284 -9.22 -13.96 -10.73
C LEU A 284 -9.57 -15.36 -10.16
N GLU A 285 -10.17 -16.22 -10.97
CA GLU A 285 -10.54 -17.57 -10.55
C GLU A 285 -9.32 -18.43 -10.22
N GLN A 286 -8.24 -18.31 -11.00
CA GLN A 286 -7.00 -19.03 -10.78
C GLN A 286 -6.30 -18.61 -9.48
N VAL A 287 -6.26 -17.30 -9.18
CA VAL A 287 -5.73 -16.79 -7.91
C VAL A 287 -6.62 -17.20 -6.73
N ALA A 288 -7.96 -17.16 -6.88
CA ALA A 288 -8.89 -17.56 -5.84
C ALA A 288 -8.83 -19.07 -5.53
N MET A 289 -8.60 -19.91 -6.54
CA MET A 289 -8.55 -21.38 -6.42
C MET A 289 -7.15 -21.92 -6.12
N ALA A 290 -6.12 -21.07 -6.00
CA ALA A 290 -4.76 -21.50 -5.70
C ALA A 290 -4.70 -22.27 -4.36
N PRO A 291 -4.21 -23.53 -4.35
CA PRO A 291 -4.16 -24.33 -3.13
C PRO A 291 -3.12 -23.75 -2.15
N MET A 292 -3.59 -23.22 -1.01
CA MET A 292 -2.75 -22.74 0.09
C MET A 292 -2.62 -23.83 1.17
N GLU A 293 -1.83 -24.86 0.90
CA GLU A 293 -1.58 -25.96 1.88
C GLU A 293 -0.58 -25.57 2.98
N VAL A 294 -0.13 -24.31 3.06
CA VAL A 294 1.10 -23.97 3.80
C VAL A 294 0.87 -23.52 5.24
N GLN A 295 -0.37 -23.20 5.65
CA GLN A 295 -0.63 -22.70 7.01
C GLN A 295 -0.44 -23.78 8.09
N ALA A 296 -0.69 -25.06 7.76
CA ALA A 296 -0.40 -26.19 8.64
C ALA A 296 1.11 -26.41 8.87
N ALA A 297 1.97 -25.87 7.99
CA ALA A 297 3.42 -26.03 8.06
C ALA A 297 4.13 -24.89 8.82
N ALA A 298 3.51 -23.73 9.00
CA ALA A 298 4.17 -22.57 9.64
C ALA A 298 4.63 -22.86 11.09
N GLY A 299 3.83 -23.63 11.85
CA GLY A 299 4.19 -24.05 13.20
C GLY A 299 5.39 -25.00 13.25
N SER A 300 5.45 -25.98 12.34
CA SER A 300 6.58 -26.92 12.26
C SER A 300 7.87 -26.23 11.78
N PHE A 301 7.77 -25.24 10.89
CA PHE A 301 8.95 -24.47 10.44
C PHE A 301 9.59 -23.63 11.56
N GLN A 302 8.80 -23.09 12.50
CA GLN A 302 9.35 -22.36 13.65
C GLN A 302 10.14 -23.29 14.58
N GLU A 303 9.62 -24.49 14.84
CA GLU A 303 10.32 -25.51 15.63
C GLU A 303 11.64 -25.94 14.98
N VAL A 304 11.61 -26.20 13.66
CA VAL A 304 12.81 -26.54 12.88
C VAL A 304 13.84 -25.40 12.92
N THR A 305 13.39 -24.15 12.78
CA THR A 305 14.27 -22.97 12.86
C THR A 305 14.92 -22.83 14.24
N ALA A 306 14.18 -23.10 15.31
CA ALA A 306 14.73 -23.07 16.67
C ALA A 306 15.82 -24.14 16.87
N LEU A 307 15.59 -25.35 16.36
CA LEU A 307 16.57 -26.45 16.40
C LEU A 307 17.85 -26.10 15.64
N ILE A 308 17.73 -25.55 14.42
CA ILE A 308 18.88 -25.13 13.60
C ILE A 308 19.68 -24.04 14.31
N ASN A 309 19.03 -23.07 14.95
CA ASN A 309 19.71 -22.01 15.69
C ASN A 309 20.43 -22.52 16.94
N MET A 310 19.81 -23.43 17.69
CA MET A 310 20.44 -24.10 18.83
C MET A 310 21.70 -24.86 18.38
N PHE A 311 21.60 -25.57 17.24
CA PHE A 311 22.70 -26.29 16.65
C PHE A 311 23.82 -25.37 16.18
N GLY A 312 23.49 -24.27 15.50
CA GLY A 312 24.44 -23.23 15.08
C GLY A 312 25.16 -22.57 16.26
N ALA A 313 24.48 -22.38 17.40
CA ALA A 313 25.09 -21.80 18.60
C ALA A 313 26.14 -22.72 19.23
N SER A 314 26.05 -24.04 19.02
CA SER A 314 26.95 -25.03 19.62
C SER A 314 28.39 -24.98 19.10
N SER A 315 28.63 -24.45 17.89
CA SER A 315 29.96 -24.38 17.28
C SER A 315 30.11 -23.19 16.34
N ARG A 316 31.28 -22.52 16.40
CA ARG A 316 31.60 -21.40 15.50
C ARG A 316 31.51 -21.77 14.01
N HIS A 317 31.79 -23.03 13.68
CA HIS A 317 31.80 -23.52 12.30
C HIS A 317 30.39 -23.81 11.77
N LEU A 318 29.42 -24.04 12.65
CA LEU A 318 28.02 -24.27 12.28
C LEU A 318 27.19 -22.99 12.18
N ARG A 319 27.66 -21.87 12.75
CA ARG A 319 26.91 -20.60 12.76
C ARG A 319 26.58 -20.10 11.36
N ARG A 320 27.51 -20.20 10.41
CA ARG A 320 27.30 -19.73 9.04
C ARG A 320 26.25 -20.59 8.32
N PRO A 321 26.42 -21.92 8.20
CA PRO A 321 25.38 -22.77 7.61
C PRO A 321 24.01 -22.62 8.29
N ALA A 322 23.96 -22.60 9.63
CA ALA A 322 22.70 -22.46 10.36
C ALA A 322 21.98 -21.13 10.07
N ARG A 323 22.72 -20.02 9.94
CA ARG A 323 22.17 -18.71 9.57
C ARG A 323 21.59 -18.73 8.16
N ARG A 324 22.27 -19.37 7.20
CA ARG A 324 21.82 -19.47 5.80
C ARG A 324 20.53 -20.28 5.67
N ILE A 325 20.50 -21.45 6.29
CA ILE A 325 19.30 -22.30 6.32
C ILE A 325 18.14 -21.54 6.98
N THR A 326 18.39 -20.86 8.10
CA THR A 326 17.37 -20.03 8.76
C THR A 326 16.86 -18.90 7.86
N ALA A 327 17.77 -18.18 7.18
CA ALA A 327 17.41 -17.10 6.29
C ALA A 327 16.56 -17.60 5.10
N ALA A 328 16.93 -18.75 4.52
CA ALA A 328 16.18 -19.40 3.45
C ALA A 328 14.75 -19.76 3.89
N LEU A 329 14.60 -20.47 5.01
CA LEU A 329 13.28 -20.84 5.55
C LEU A 329 12.41 -19.62 5.86
N GLN A 330 13.01 -18.55 6.42
CA GLN A 330 12.29 -17.30 6.69
C GLN A 330 11.85 -16.59 5.41
N ALA A 331 12.68 -16.56 4.37
CA ALA A 331 12.34 -15.96 3.08
C ALA A 331 11.15 -16.69 2.44
N MET A 332 11.14 -18.02 2.49
CA MET A 332 10.02 -18.83 2.00
C MET A 332 8.72 -18.54 2.76
N LEU A 333 8.77 -18.57 4.10
CA LEU A 333 7.58 -18.32 4.95
C LEU A 333 6.96 -16.94 4.70
N ARG A 334 7.80 -15.90 4.59
CA ARG A 334 7.31 -14.54 4.30
C ARG A 334 6.63 -14.48 2.95
N SER A 335 7.23 -15.10 1.93
CA SER A 335 6.71 -15.10 0.56
C SER A 335 5.35 -15.79 0.47
N VAL A 336 5.15 -16.87 1.23
CA VAL A 336 3.86 -17.59 1.31
C VAL A 336 2.78 -16.75 2.01
N SER A 337 3.12 -16.05 3.09
CA SER A 337 2.11 -15.27 3.84
C SER A 337 1.43 -14.18 2.99
N VAL A 338 2.13 -13.66 1.99
CA VAL A 338 1.59 -12.62 1.10
C VAL A 338 0.60 -13.20 0.08
N LEU A 339 0.74 -14.48 -0.28
CA LEU A 339 -0.23 -15.16 -1.15
C LEU A 339 -1.58 -15.38 -0.47
N GLU A 340 -1.62 -15.61 0.84
CA GLU A 340 -2.88 -15.75 1.59
C GLU A 340 -3.70 -14.46 1.52
N GLU A 341 -3.02 -13.31 1.63
CA GLU A 341 -3.65 -12.00 1.52
C GLU A 341 -4.25 -11.77 0.13
N LEU A 342 -3.50 -12.11 -0.93
CA LEU A 342 -3.96 -11.98 -2.31
C LEU A 342 -5.15 -12.89 -2.61
N GLN A 343 -5.13 -14.13 -2.13
CA GLN A 343 -6.26 -15.04 -2.28
C GLN A 343 -7.50 -14.52 -1.56
N GLY A 344 -7.34 -13.98 -0.35
CA GLY A 344 -8.45 -13.37 0.40
C GLY A 344 -9.10 -12.21 -0.36
N LEU A 345 -8.28 -11.35 -0.98
CA LEU A 345 -8.75 -10.27 -1.85
C LEU A 345 -9.46 -10.81 -3.11
N ALA A 346 -8.89 -11.82 -3.76
CA ALA A 346 -9.49 -12.44 -4.95
C ALA A 346 -10.84 -13.11 -4.65
N VAL A 347 -10.97 -13.83 -3.53
CA VAL A 347 -12.23 -14.43 -3.10
C VAL A 347 -13.28 -13.36 -2.79
N ALA A 348 -12.90 -12.30 -2.06
CA ALA A 348 -13.81 -11.20 -1.76
C ALA A 348 -14.31 -10.49 -3.05
N LEU A 349 -13.45 -10.35 -4.05
CA LEU A 349 -13.80 -9.79 -5.36
C LEU A 349 -14.66 -10.72 -6.22
N LYS A 350 -14.50 -12.03 -6.07
CA LYS A 350 -15.34 -13.04 -6.74
C LYS A 350 -16.77 -13.05 -6.18
N ASP A 351 -16.89 -12.85 -4.87
CA ASP A 351 -18.18 -12.88 -4.16
C ASP A 351 -18.96 -11.53 -4.21
N ALA A 352 -18.29 -10.43 -4.55
CA ALA A 352 -18.87 -9.09 -4.74
C ALA A 352 -19.59 -8.94 -6.09
#